data_AF-A0A1V8TXQ9-F1
#
_entry.id   AF-A0A1V8TXQ9-F1
#
_cell.length_a   1.000
_cell.length_b   1.000
_cell.length_c   1.000
_cell.angle_alpha   90.00
_cell.angle_beta   90.00
_cell.angle_gamma   90.00
#
_symmetry.space_group_name_H-M   'P 1'
#
loop_
_entity.id
_entity.type
_entity.pdbx_description
1 polymer ?
#
loop_
_entity_poly.entity_id
_entity_poly.type
_entity_poly.pdbx_seq_one_letter_code
_entity_poly.pdbx_strand_id
1 'polypeptide(L)'
;MSSATSPSTAKPLYTQITLDLLLAVLSKTIFHPFIAWLIPLTLRSLSLPHSHPRMITAYIYAVCITLFAVLARIDDRLAWGPPREMDWDRECVVITGGSGGLGRVIVEMFARKGISVAVLDVTSPKGGEREAWENVHFYHCDVGNIEAVQTVAKQIVADGLHPTILLNLAAVLHPSPLLSLPRSLISTSLTTNLTSSFNTIHTFLPLLLASPTGGTIVNLSSVLGKLGAANLATYTAAKAGQIALHNSVRAELALPSAPPGADKIRMILVTPGQLATLLFDGIETPNNFLGPMVEPVELAKLVVERICEGRSGEISLPVYASMIGWLGVLPWSLQRLARWAAGVDGAMEGVVQRRARERAKGE
;
A
#
# COMPACT_ATOMS: atom_id res chain seq x y z
N MET A 1 -4.76 -28.37 -30.98
CA MET A 1 -3.85 -27.50 -31.76
C MET A 1 -3.09 -26.63 -30.77
N SER A 2 -1.80 -26.89 -30.66
CA SER A 2 -0.86 -26.31 -29.70
C SER A 2 -0.67 -24.80 -29.94
N SER A 3 -1.10 -23.93 -29.01
CA SER A 3 -0.70 -22.52 -29.04
C SER A 3 0.64 -22.37 -28.32
N ALA A 4 1.69 -22.21 -29.12
CA ALA A 4 3.02 -21.87 -28.66
C ALA A 4 2.99 -20.59 -27.82
N THR A 5 3.40 -20.69 -26.57
CA THR A 5 3.76 -19.56 -25.72
C THR A 5 4.98 -18.89 -26.35
N SER A 6 4.83 -17.64 -26.80
CA SER A 6 5.97 -16.83 -27.20
C SER A 6 6.90 -16.64 -26.01
N PRO A 7 8.22 -16.77 -26.17
CA PRO A 7 9.15 -16.50 -25.09
C PRO A 7 9.10 -15.00 -24.77
N SER A 8 8.77 -14.69 -23.52
CA SER A 8 8.92 -13.35 -22.94
C SER A 8 10.33 -12.83 -23.28
N THR A 9 10.41 -11.85 -24.17
CA THR A 9 11.66 -11.16 -24.47
C THR A 9 12.13 -10.49 -23.17
N ALA A 10 13.17 -11.04 -22.56
CA ALA A 10 13.78 -10.45 -21.37
C ALA A 10 14.10 -8.98 -21.65
N LYS A 11 13.43 -8.08 -20.92
CA LYS A 11 13.63 -6.64 -21.08
C LYS A 11 15.11 -6.31 -20.85
N PRO A 12 15.74 -5.45 -21.66
CA PRO A 12 17.18 -5.19 -21.57
C PRO A 12 17.55 -4.57 -20.22
N LEU A 13 18.73 -4.92 -19.67
CA LEU A 13 19.18 -4.60 -18.31
C LEU A 13 19.04 -3.12 -17.90
N TYR A 14 19.18 -2.18 -18.84
CA TYR A 14 19.03 -0.74 -18.55
C TYR A 14 17.57 -0.34 -18.21
N THR A 15 16.57 -1.11 -18.64
CA THR A 15 15.16 -0.90 -18.27
C THR A 15 14.84 -1.39 -16.85
N GLN A 16 15.78 -2.08 -16.19
CA GLN A 16 15.66 -2.54 -14.80
C GLN A 16 16.29 -1.55 -13.80
N ILE A 17 17.06 -0.57 -14.27
CA ILE A 17 17.63 0.48 -13.42
C ILE A 17 16.55 1.53 -13.18
N THR A 18 15.98 1.52 -11.98
CA THR A 18 14.96 2.49 -11.56
C THR A 18 15.56 3.50 -10.59
N LEU A 19 14.96 4.70 -10.50
CA LEU A 19 15.34 5.68 -9.47
C LEU A 19 15.26 5.05 -8.06
N ASP A 20 14.24 4.22 -7.86
CA ASP A 20 14.03 3.44 -6.66
C ASP A 20 15.18 2.50 -6.33
N LEU A 21 15.68 1.74 -7.31
CA LEU A 21 16.82 0.85 -7.11
C LEU A 21 18.07 1.66 -6.71
N LEU A 22 18.31 2.81 -7.36
CA LEU A 22 19.43 3.68 -7.03
C LEU A 22 19.32 4.22 -5.60
N LEU A 23 18.15 4.73 -5.21
CA LEU A 23 17.91 5.22 -3.85
C LEU A 23 17.99 4.10 -2.80
N ALA A 24 17.48 2.92 -3.11
CA ALA A 24 17.59 1.74 -2.25
C ALA A 24 19.07 1.31 -2.07
N VAL A 25 19.87 1.31 -3.12
CA VAL A 25 21.31 1.02 -3.04
C VAL A 25 22.03 2.10 -2.24
N LEU A 26 21.77 3.38 -2.51
CA LEU A 26 22.40 4.50 -1.80
C LEU A 26 22.09 4.49 -0.30
N SER A 27 20.84 4.20 0.08
CA SER A 27 20.42 4.11 1.48
C SER A 27 21.08 2.95 2.24
N LYS A 28 21.34 1.82 1.57
CA LYS A 28 22.06 0.66 2.14
C LYS A 28 23.58 0.77 2.09
N THR A 29 24.12 1.70 1.31
CA THR A 29 25.56 1.90 1.14
C THR A 29 26.00 3.21 1.79
N ILE A 30 26.13 4.27 1.00
CA ILE A 30 26.69 5.56 1.39
C ILE A 30 25.89 6.14 2.57
N PHE A 31 24.56 6.16 2.51
CA PHE A 31 23.76 6.75 3.60
C PHE A 31 23.50 5.82 4.79
N HIS A 32 24.16 4.66 4.86
CA HIS A 32 24.00 3.76 6.01
C HIS A 32 24.99 4.12 7.12
N PRO A 33 24.56 4.35 8.38
CA PRO A 33 25.44 4.76 9.47
C PRO A 33 26.68 3.87 9.64
N PHE A 34 26.50 2.54 9.58
CA PHE A 34 27.63 1.59 9.67
C PHE A 34 28.69 1.82 8.59
N ILE A 35 28.27 2.01 7.33
CA ILE A 35 29.19 2.23 6.20
C ILE A 35 29.84 3.61 6.31
N ALA A 36 29.07 4.63 6.73
CA ALA A 36 29.59 5.97 6.94
C ALA A 36 30.74 6.00 7.96
N TRP A 37 30.68 5.16 9.01
CA TRP A 37 31.76 5.00 10.00
C TRP A 37 32.96 4.17 9.51
N LEU A 38 32.84 3.37 8.45
CA LEU A 38 34.00 2.68 7.86
C LEU A 38 34.97 3.67 7.20
N ILE A 39 34.49 4.78 6.66
CA ILE A 39 35.32 5.82 6.03
C ILE A 39 36.32 6.44 7.02
N PRO A 40 35.92 6.99 8.18
CA PRO A 40 36.88 7.51 9.16
C PRO A 40 37.82 6.41 9.70
N LEU A 41 37.34 5.17 9.86
CA LEU A 41 38.16 4.05 10.32
C LEU A 41 39.26 3.67 9.31
N THR A 42 38.94 3.65 8.01
CA THR A 42 39.92 3.40 6.94
C THR A 42 40.91 4.55 6.78
N LEU A 43 40.49 5.81 6.90
CA LEU A 43 41.42 6.94 6.94
C LEU A 43 42.36 6.86 8.16
N ARG A 44 41.84 6.37 9.29
CA ARG A 44 42.64 6.15 10.49
C ARG A 44 43.66 5.02 10.33
N SER A 45 43.32 3.94 9.61
CA SER A 45 44.25 2.84 9.32
C SER A 45 45.39 3.27 8.39
N LEU A 46 45.14 4.26 7.51
CA LEU A 46 46.17 4.95 6.72
C LEU A 46 47.01 5.94 7.55
N SER A 47 46.86 5.95 8.88
CA SER A 47 47.60 6.81 9.82
C SER A 47 47.42 8.32 9.59
N LEU A 48 46.28 8.75 9.02
CA LEU A 48 45.97 10.18 8.95
C LEU A 48 45.74 10.77 10.36
N PRO A 49 46.32 11.95 10.67
CA PRO A 49 46.04 12.67 11.91
C PRO A 49 44.56 13.08 12.01
N HIS A 50 44.01 13.12 13.23
CA HIS A 50 42.64 13.58 13.48
C HIS A 50 42.39 15.03 13.03
N SER A 51 43.43 15.86 13.02
CA SER A 51 43.40 17.26 12.56
C SER A 51 43.41 17.41 11.04
N HIS A 52 43.63 16.32 10.28
CA HIS A 52 43.70 16.39 8.83
C HIS A 52 42.31 16.72 8.25
N PRO A 53 42.17 17.66 7.28
CA PRO A 53 40.88 18.09 6.75
C PRO A 53 39.98 16.94 6.28
N ARG A 54 40.55 15.95 5.55
CA ARG A 54 39.82 14.75 5.10
C ARG A 54 39.24 13.91 6.24
N MET A 55 39.94 13.88 7.38
CA MET A 55 39.50 13.15 8.57
C MET A 55 38.32 13.89 9.21
N ILE A 56 38.45 15.20 9.41
CA ILE A 56 37.38 16.06 9.93
C ILE A 56 36.10 15.94 9.06
N THR A 57 36.23 16.03 7.73
CA THR A 57 35.07 15.89 6.82
C THR A 57 34.40 14.52 6.92
N ALA A 58 35.18 13.45 7.07
CA ALA A 58 34.64 12.10 7.21
C ALA A 58 33.92 11.91 8.56
N TYR A 59 34.42 12.50 9.65
CA TYR A 59 33.71 12.51 10.92
C TYR A 59 32.41 13.30 10.85
N ILE A 60 32.43 14.51 10.29
CA ILE A 60 31.22 15.33 10.12
C ILE A 60 30.17 14.54 9.33
N TYR A 61 30.57 13.95 8.22
CA TYR A 61 29.70 13.12 7.40
C TYR A 61 29.10 11.94 8.19
N ALA A 62 29.93 11.13 8.87
CA ALA A 62 29.45 9.97 9.64
C ALA A 62 28.53 10.37 10.80
N VAL A 63 28.85 11.47 11.49
CA VAL A 63 28.01 12.04 12.55
C VAL A 63 26.68 12.52 11.99
N CYS A 64 26.67 13.26 10.88
CA CYS A 64 25.44 13.72 10.24
C CYS A 64 24.53 12.57 9.81
N ILE A 65 25.07 11.54 9.16
CA ILE A 65 24.30 10.36 8.75
C ILE A 65 23.75 9.60 9.96
N THR A 66 24.56 9.44 11.01
CA THR A 66 24.12 8.78 12.25
C THR A 66 23.03 9.58 12.95
N LEU A 67 23.22 10.90 13.07
CA LEU A 67 22.25 11.80 13.67
C LEU A 67 20.92 11.75 12.92
N PHE A 68 20.95 11.82 11.59
CA PHE A 68 19.75 11.69 10.77
C PHE A 68 19.04 10.35 11.00
N ALA A 69 19.78 9.24 11.03
CA ALA A 69 19.20 7.92 11.28
C ALA A 69 18.63 7.76 12.70
N VAL A 70 19.22 8.41 13.70
CA VAL A 70 18.70 8.44 15.08
C VAL A 70 17.44 9.29 15.15
N LEU A 71 17.46 10.49 14.58
CA LEU A 71 16.31 11.39 14.53
C LEU A 71 15.12 10.74 13.81
N ALA A 72 15.36 10.08 12.67
CA ALA A 72 14.32 9.34 11.96
C ALA A 72 13.71 8.21 12.82
N ARG A 73 14.52 7.49 13.60
CA ARG A 73 14.00 6.47 14.54
C ARG A 73 13.22 7.06 15.71
N ILE A 74 13.63 8.22 16.20
CA ILE A 74 12.90 8.93 17.26
C ILE A 74 11.55 9.41 16.72
N ASP A 75 11.54 10.00 15.52
CA ASP A 75 10.33 10.44 14.82
C ASP A 75 9.36 9.27 14.63
N ASP A 76 9.83 8.13 14.10
CA ASP A 76 8.99 6.93 13.94
C ASP A 76 8.35 6.49 15.26
N ARG A 77 9.10 6.54 16.38
CA ARG A 77 8.59 6.15 17.70
C ARG A 77 7.57 7.15 18.25
N LEU A 78 7.80 8.44 18.04
CA LEU A 78 6.89 9.49 18.47
C LEU A 78 5.60 9.51 17.63
N ALA A 79 5.72 9.32 16.32
CA ALA A 79 4.61 9.38 15.39
C ALA A 79 3.69 8.14 15.47
N TRP A 80 4.27 6.95 15.65
CA TRP A 80 3.55 5.68 15.50
C TRP A 80 3.41 4.87 16.80
N GLY A 81 4.12 5.26 17.86
CA GLY A 81 4.12 4.56 19.13
C GLY A 81 4.90 3.23 19.12
N PRO A 82 4.84 2.46 20.22
CA PRO A 82 5.49 1.16 20.30
C PRO A 82 4.75 0.11 19.45
N PRO A 83 5.45 -0.92 18.93
CA PRO A 83 4.79 -2.03 18.28
C PRO A 83 3.85 -2.78 19.24
N ARG A 84 2.77 -3.36 18.73
CA ARG A 84 1.96 -4.33 19.48
C ARG A 84 2.60 -5.71 19.43
N GLU A 85 2.32 -6.53 20.44
CA GLU A 85 2.71 -7.94 20.43
C GLU A 85 1.81 -8.73 19.45
N MET A 86 2.41 -9.70 18.76
CA MET A 86 1.76 -10.55 17.77
C MET A 86 1.81 -11.99 18.24
N ASP A 87 0.65 -12.63 18.40
CA ASP A 87 0.54 -14.05 18.74
C ASP A 87 -0.18 -14.79 17.61
N TRP A 88 0.59 -15.44 16.74
CA TRP A 88 0.11 -16.02 15.47
C TRP A 88 -1.10 -16.94 15.62
N ASP A 89 -1.16 -17.69 16.72
CA ASP A 89 -2.22 -18.67 16.97
C ASP A 89 -3.55 -18.01 17.38
N ARG A 90 -3.51 -16.71 17.73
CA ARG A 90 -4.66 -15.91 18.17
C ARG A 90 -5.05 -14.83 17.18
N GLU A 91 -4.28 -14.65 16.10
CA GLU A 91 -4.59 -13.67 15.09
C GLU A 91 -5.61 -14.21 14.08
N CYS A 92 -6.56 -13.38 13.69
CA CYS A 92 -7.45 -13.66 12.57
C CYS A 92 -7.49 -12.46 11.64
N VAL A 93 -7.25 -12.72 10.36
CA VAL A 93 -7.15 -11.70 9.32
C VAL A 93 -8.45 -11.63 8.52
N VAL A 94 -9.12 -10.49 8.55
CA VAL A 94 -10.25 -10.17 7.68
C VAL A 94 -9.74 -9.36 6.48
N ILE A 95 -9.92 -9.87 5.26
CA ILE A 95 -9.44 -9.21 4.03
C ILE A 95 -10.62 -8.96 3.09
N THR A 96 -10.84 -7.70 2.72
CA THR A 96 -11.79 -7.34 1.66
C THR A 96 -11.11 -7.34 0.29
N GLY A 97 -11.79 -7.80 -0.76
CA GLY A 97 -11.20 -7.91 -2.10
C GLY A 97 -10.12 -9.00 -2.18
N GLY A 98 -10.22 -10.03 -1.33
CA GLY A 98 -9.21 -11.07 -1.21
C GLY A 98 -9.21 -12.06 -2.38
N SER A 99 -10.20 -12.10 -3.27
CA SER A 99 -10.28 -13.14 -4.32
C SER A 99 -9.40 -12.88 -5.55
N GLY A 100 -8.76 -11.71 -5.65
CA GLY A 100 -7.91 -11.37 -6.80
C GLY A 100 -6.72 -10.47 -6.47
N GLY A 101 -5.86 -10.24 -7.46
CA GLY A 101 -4.76 -9.26 -7.40
C GLY A 101 -3.88 -9.35 -6.15
N LEU A 102 -3.67 -8.21 -5.49
CA LEU A 102 -2.89 -8.09 -4.25
C LEU A 102 -3.50 -8.86 -3.08
N GLY A 103 -4.83 -8.80 -2.92
CA GLY A 103 -5.53 -9.50 -1.85
C GLY A 103 -5.31 -11.01 -1.92
N ARG A 104 -5.25 -11.58 -3.12
CA ARG A 104 -4.96 -13.00 -3.30
C ARG A 104 -3.61 -13.41 -2.72
N VAL A 105 -2.57 -12.66 -3.06
CA VAL A 105 -1.20 -12.93 -2.63
C VAL A 105 -1.07 -12.79 -1.10
N ILE A 106 -1.71 -11.79 -0.50
CA ILE A 106 -1.67 -11.60 0.97
C ILE A 106 -2.35 -12.77 1.70
N VAL A 107 -3.52 -13.23 1.20
CA VAL A 107 -4.18 -14.41 1.78
C VAL A 107 -3.28 -15.64 1.72
N GLU A 108 -2.61 -15.90 0.59
CA GLU A 108 -1.68 -17.03 0.46
C GLU A 108 -0.49 -16.93 1.43
N MET A 109 0.03 -15.72 1.68
CA MET A 109 1.12 -15.50 2.64
C MET A 109 0.69 -15.76 4.08
N PHE A 110 -0.53 -15.36 4.46
CA PHE A 110 -1.06 -15.64 5.80
C PHE A 110 -1.50 -17.10 5.97
N ALA A 111 -2.06 -17.70 4.93
CA ALA A 111 -2.44 -19.11 4.91
C ALA A 111 -1.22 -20.01 5.20
N ARG A 112 -0.09 -19.75 4.52
CA ARG A 112 1.19 -20.45 4.74
C ARG A 112 1.79 -20.26 6.14
N LYS A 113 1.38 -19.22 6.87
CA LYS A 113 1.78 -18.96 8.26
C LYS A 113 0.87 -19.66 9.27
N GLY A 114 -0.19 -20.35 8.83
CA GLY A 114 -1.15 -21.02 9.72
C GLY A 114 -2.17 -20.08 10.37
N ILE A 115 -2.21 -18.81 9.98
CA ILE A 115 -3.14 -17.82 10.55
C ILE A 115 -4.51 -17.97 9.90
N SER A 116 -5.59 -17.87 10.68
CA SER A 116 -6.94 -17.87 10.13
C SER A 116 -7.23 -16.62 9.29
N VAL A 117 -7.78 -16.82 8.09
CA VAL A 117 -8.08 -15.74 7.14
C VAL A 117 -9.54 -15.79 6.71
N ALA A 118 -10.31 -14.74 7.02
CA ALA A 118 -11.65 -14.51 6.51
C ALA A 118 -11.60 -13.60 5.28
N VAL A 119 -11.93 -14.16 4.11
CA VAL A 119 -11.95 -13.45 2.83
C VAL A 119 -13.36 -12.95 2.53
N LEU A 120 -13.52 -11.63 2.43
CA LEU A 120 -14.76 -10.98 2.02
C LEU A 120 -14.63 -10.51 0.57
N ASP A 121 -15.42 -11.09 -0.32
CA ASP A 121 -15.43 -10.69 -1.73
C ASP A 121 -16.79 -10.99 -2.37
N VAL A 122 -17.16 -10.24 -3.40
CA VAL A 122 -18.33 -10.53 -4.24
C VAL A 122 -18.05 -11.66 -5.23
N THR A 123 -16.78 -11.87 -5.58
CA THR A 123 -16.36 -12.93 -6.49
C THR A 123 -15.76 -14.08 -5.69
N SER A 124 -16.24 -15.29 -5.94
CA SER A 124 -15.58 -16.49 -5.38
C SER A 124 -14.15 -16.58 -5.90
N PRO A 125 -13.16 -16.93 -5.05
CA PRO A 125 -11.78 -17.08 -5.48
C PRO A 125 -11.67 -18.09 -6.62
N LYS A 126 -10.90 -17.75 -7.65
CA LYS A 126 -10.64 -18.63 -8.80
C LYS A 126 -9.36 -19.41 -8.54
N GLY A 127 -9.45 -20.74 -8.49
CA GLY A 127 -8.30 -21.65 -8.34
C GLY A 127 -8.39 -22.49 -7.05
N GLY A 128 -8.32 -23.81 -7.20
CA GLY A 128 -8.49 -24.79 -6.12
C GLY A 128 -7.37 -24.80 -5.06
N GLU A 129 -6.32 -23.98 -5.20
CA GLU A 129 -5.29 -23.87 -4.16
C GLU A 129 -5.82 -23.25 -2.85
N ARG A 130 -6.92 -22.49 -2.86
CA ARG A 130 -7.58 -22.04 -1.62
C ARG A 130 -8.43 -23.08 -0.94
N GLU A 131 -9.04 -23.96 -1.72
CA GLU A 131 -9.78 -25.12 -1.20
C GLU A 131 -8.84 -26.08 -0.45
N ALA A 132 -7.52 -25.93 -0.60
CA ALA A 132 -6.51 -26.73 0.09
C ALA A 132 -6.08 -26.18 1.46
N TRP A 133 -6.43 -24.95 1.85
CA TRP A 133 -6.02 -24.38 3.14
C TRP A 133 -7.18 -24.39 4.14
N GLU A 134 -7.09 -25.22 5.18
CA GLU A 134 -8.12 -25.37 6.21
C GLU A 134 -8.38 -24.08 7.01
N ASN A 135 -7.41 -23.17 7.04
CA ASN A 135 -7.46 -21.89 7.76
C ASN A 135 -7.95 -20.70 6.92
N VAL A 136 -8.44 -20.92 5.69
CA VAL A 136 -8.97 -19.85 4.83
C VAL A 136 -10.47 -20.02 4.64
N HIS A 137 -11.24 -19.04 5.11
CA HIS A 137 -12.69 -19.04 5.10
C HIS A 137 -13.20 -17.98 4.13
N PHE A 138 -14.05 -18.36 3.18
CA PHE A 138 -14.64 -17.44 2.21
C PHE A 138 -16.05 -17.01 2.63
N TYR A 139 -16.30 -15.71 2.60
CA TYR A 139 -17.60 -15.10 2.85
C TYR A 139 -17.98 -14.23 1.65
N HIS A 140 -19.07 -14.59 0.98
CA HIS A 140 -19.61 -13.76 -0.09
C HIS A 140 -20.18 -12.47 0.52
N CYS A 141 -19.56 -11.33 0.22
CA CYS A 141 -19.90 -10.05 0.84
C CYS A 141 -19.63 -8.88 -0.12
N ASP A 142 -20.68 -8.12 -0.44
CA ASP A 142 -20.50 -6.77 -0.98
C ASP A 142 -20.27 -5.79 0.17
N VAL A 143 -19.00 -5.40 0.33
CA VAL A 143 -18.57 -4.47 1.39
C VAL A 143 -19.12 -3.06 1.22
N GLY A 144 -19.70 -2.72 0.06
CA GLY A 144 -20.46 -1.50 -0.14
C GLY A 144 -21.78 -1.45 0.65
N ASN A 145 -22.29 -2.60 1.09
CA ASN A 145 -23.52 -2.74 1.87
C ASN A 145 -23.18 -3.02 3.35
N ILE A 146 -23.58 -2.12 4.25
CA ILE A 146 -23.23 -2.22 5.67
C ILE A 146 -23.94 -3.38 6.37
N GLU A 147 -25.19 -3.68 6.02
CA GLU A 147 -25.95 -4.79 6.58
C GLU A 147 -25.31 -6.14 6.22
N ALA A 148 -24.81 -6.26 4.98
CA ALA A 148 -24.07 -7.43 4.54
C ALA A 148 -22.76 -7.61 5.34
N VAL A 149 -22.00 -6.53 5.55
CA VAL A 149 -20.76 -6.56 6.35
C VAL A 149 -21.05 -6.96 7.80
N GLN A 150 -22.10 -6.41 8.42
CA GLN A 150 -22.51 -6.76 9.79
C GLN A 150 -22.94 -8.22 9.92
N THR A 151 -23.68 -8.73 8.92
CA THR A 151 -24.13 -10.13 8.91
C THR A 151 -22.94 -11.08 8.82
N VAL A 152 -21.99 -10.80 7.91
CA VAL A 152 -20.78 -11.60 7.75
C VAL A 152 -19.87 -11.50 8.97
N ALA A 153 -19.74 -10.33 9.59
CA ALA A 153 -18.96 -10.19 10.83
C ALA A 153 -19.50 -11.07 11.97
N LYS A 154 -20.83 -11.16 12.12
CA LYS A 154 -21.46 -12.08 13.08
C LYS A 154 -21.20 -13.53 12.73
N GLN A 155 -21.25 -13.88 11.44
CA GLN A 155 -20.96 -15.23 10.97
C GLN A 155 -19.51 -15.64 11.26
N ILE A 156 -18.54 -14.75 10.98
CA ILE A 156 -17.12 -14.96 11.29
C ILE A 156 -16.92 -15.30 12.78
N VAL A 157 -17.56 -14.52 13.67
CA VAL A 157 -17.47 -14.77 15.11
C VAL A 157 -18.17 -16.08 15.50
N ALA A 158 -19.31 -16.41 14.88
CA ALA A 158 -20.02 -17.67 15.12
C ALA A 158 -19.22 -18.90 14.65
N ASP A 159 -18.40 -18.75 13.60
CA ASP A 159 -17.47 -19.77 13.11
C ASP A 159 -16.23 -19.96 14.01
N GLY A 160 -16.17 -19.25 15.15
CA GLY A 160 -15.09 -19.34 16.13
C GLY A 160 -13.86 -18.49 15.80
N LEU A 161 -13.98 -17.59 14.83
CA LEU A 161 -12.91 -16.67 14.46
C LEU A 161 -13.00 -15.37 15.25
N HIS A 162 -11.85 -14.84 15.68
CA HIS A 162 -11.76 -13.60 16.45
C HIS A 162 -10.93 -12.56 15.70
N PRO A 163 -11.55 -11.69 14.87
CA PRO A 163 -10.83 -10.71 14.06
C PRO A 163 -9.89 -9.80 14.86
N THR A 164 -8.60 -9.83 14.51
CA THR A 164 -7.56 -8.96 15.07
C THR A 164 -6.86 -8.11 14.01
N ILE A 165 -7.02 -8.46 12.73
CA ILE A 165 -6.41 -7.73 11.63
C ILE A 165 -7.47 -7.49 10.55
N LEU A 166 -7.65 -6.24 10.11
CA LEU A 166 -8.56 -5.84 9.04
C LEU A 166 -7.77 -5.23 7.87
N LEU A 167 -7.90 -5.79 6.66
CA LEU A 167 -7.33 -5.23 5.44
C LEU A 167 -8.45 -4.76 4.50
N ASN A 168 -8.52 -3.45 4.30
CA ASN A 168 -9.43 -2.81 3.36
C ASN A 168 -8.75 -2.69 1.98
N LEU A 169 -8.85 -3.74 1.16
CA LEU A 169 -8.23 -3.80 -0.18
C LEU A 169 -9.21 -3.78 -1.34
N ALA A 170 -10.52 -4.01 -1.10
CA ALA A 170 -11.54 -4.00 -2.14
C ALA A 170 -11.49 -2.69 -2.95
N ALA A 171 -11.42 -2.82 -4.28
CA ALA A 171 -11.39 -1.67 -5.17
C ALA A 171 -11.90 -1.98 -6.57
N VAL A 172 -12.48 -0.96 -7.22
CA VAL A 172 -12.92 -0.96 -8.62
C VAL A 172 -12.30 0.22 -9.38
N LEU A 173 -12.06 0.03 -10.67
CA LEU A 173 -11.47 1.06 -11.53
C LEU A 173 -12.26 1.18 -12.83
N HIS A 174 -12.82 2.37 -13.07
CA HIS A 174 -13.54 2.70 -14.30
C HIS A 174 -12.95 3.96 -14.94
N PRO A 175 -11.88 3.82 -15.74
CA PRO A 175 -11.28 4.94 -16.43
C PRO A 175 -12.25 5.52 -17.46
N SER A 176 -12.53 6.82 -17.34
CA SER A 176 -13.38 7.56 -18.26
C SER A 176 -13.18 9.07 -18.05
N PRO A 177 -13.24 9.88 -19.11
CA PRO A 177 -13.43 11.32 -18.96
C PRO A 177 -14.66 11.59 -18.08
N LEU A 178 -14.58 12.59 -17.21
CA LEU A 178 -15.66 12.90 -16.27
C LEU A 178 -16.98 13.24 -17.00
N LEU A 179 -16.89 13.94 -18.12
CA LEU A 179 -18.06 14.34 -18.91
C LEU A 179 -18.81 13.16 -19.55
N SER A 180 -18.13 12.03 -19.78
CA SER A 180 -18.72 10.83 -20.36
C SER A 180 -18.92 9.70 -19.35
N LEU A 181 -18.60 9.93 -18.07
CA LEU A 181 -18.71 8.92 -17.03
C LEU A 181 -20.16 8.80 -16.54
N PRO A 182 -20.81 7.62 -16.67
CA PRO A 182 -22.16 7.41 -16.15
C PRO A 182 -22.24 7.59 -14.64
N ARG A 183 -23.32 8.23 -14.16
CA ARG A 183 -23.55 8.47 -12.72
C ARG A 183 -23.56 7.20 -11.88
N SER A 184 -24.05 6.08 -12.43
CA SER A 184 -24.02 4.79 -11.75
C SER A 184 -22.59 4.35 -11.43
N LEU A 185 -21.65 4.49 -12.36
CA LEU A 185 -20.24 4.16 -12.13
C LEU A 185 -19.55 5.12 -11.15
N ILE A 186 -20.01 6.38 -11.05
CA ILE A 186 -19.55 7.31 -10.00
C ILE A 186 -19.91 6.76 -8.63
N SER A 187 -21.19 6.41 -8.44
CA SER A 187 -21.69 5.84 -7.18
C SER A 187 -20.97 4.53 -6.84
N THR A 188 -20.88 3.59 -7.78
CA THR A 188 -20.18 2.30 -7.58
C THR A 188 -18.71 2.51 -7.18
N SER A 189 -18.01 3.44 -7.83
CA SER A 189 -16.62 3.75 -7.52
C SER A 189 -16.46 4.32 -6.11
N LEU A 190 -17.28 5.30 -5.72
CA LEU A 190 -17.21 5.90 -4.37
C LEU A 190 -17.61 4.89 -3.30
N THR A 191 -18.69 4.14 -3.52
CA THR A 191 -19.18 3.13 -2.58
C THR A 191 -18.14 2.05 -2.36
N THR A 192 -17.57 1.48 -3.42
CA THR A 192 -16.63 0.36 -3.29
C THR A 192 -15.24 0.81 -2.83
N ASN A 193 -14.74 1.95 -3.31
CA ASN A 193 -13.38 2.40 -3.01
C ASN A 193 -13.27 3.25 -1.75
N LEU A 194 -14.37 3.78 -1.20
CA LEU A 194 -14.34 4.66 -0.03
C LEU A 194 -15.34 4.21 1.03
N THR A 195 -16.64 4.19 0.71
CA THR A 195 -17.70 3.87 1.69
C THR A 195 -17.51 2.49 2.31
N SER A 196 -17.04 1.51 1.53
CA SER A 196 -16.72 0.17 2.02
C SER A 196 -15.76 0.16 3.20
N SER A 197 -14.77 1.06 3.22
CA SER A 197 -13.80 1.16 4.31
C SER A 197 -14.44 1.75 5.58
N PHE A 198 -15.43 2.64 5.43
CA PHE A 198 -16.23 3.09 6.58
C PHE A 198 -17.05 1.93 7.14
N ASN A 199 -17.74 1.16 6.28
CA ASN A 199 -18.58 0.04 6.70
C ASN A 199 -17.79 -1.02 7.46
N THR A 200 -16.60 -1.37 6.95
CA THR A 200 -15.75 -2.40 7.58
C THR A 200 -15.10 -1.89 8.85
N ILE A 201 -14.55 -0.67 8.87
CA ILE A 201 -13.98 -0.10 10.10
C ILE A 201 -15.06 0.01 11.18
N HIS A 202 -16.24 0.54 10.85
CA HIS A 202 -17.34 0.65 11.80
C HIS A 202 -17.76 -0.71 12.39
N THR A 203 -17.74 -1.76 11.57
CA THR A 203 -18.17 -3.10 12.00
C THR A 203 -17.10 -3.85 12.79
N PHE A 204 -15.84 -3.81 12.35
CA PHE A 204 -14.76 -4.62 12.92
C PHE A 204 -13.94 -3.88 14.00
N LEU A 205 -13.91 -2.54 14.03
CA LEU A 205 -13.17 -1.77 15.05
C LEU A 205 -13.61 -2.11 16.49
N PRO A 206 -14.90 -2.27 16.81
CA PRO A 206 -15.32 -2.71 18.15
C PRO A 206 -14.75 -4.08 18.54
N LEU A 207 -14.65 -5.02 17.58
CA LEU A 207 -14.06 -6.34 17.81
C LEU A 207 -12.55 -6.25 18.06
N LEU A 208 -11.87 -5.41 17.29
CA LEU A 208 -10.43 -5.13 17.41
C LEU A 208 -10.10 -4.48 18.78
N LEU A 209 -10.93 -3.56 19.25
CA LEU A 209 -10.78 -2.90 20.55
C LEU A 209 -11.01 -3.86 21.72
N ALA A 210 -11.94 -4.80 21.57
CA ALA A 210 -12.22 -5.83 22.58
C ALA A 210 -11.15 -6.94 22.63
N SER A 211 -10.31 -7.06 21.59
CA SER A 211 -9.25 -8.07 21.54
C SER A 211 -8.17 -7.82 22.61
N PRO A 212 -7.76 -8.85 23.37
CA PRO A 212 -6.72 -8.71 24.37
C PRO A 212 -5.35 -8.36 23.77
N THR A 213 -5.09 -8.82 22.54
CA THR A 213 -3.85 -8.58 21.77
C THR A 213 -3.90 -7.28 20.95
N GLY A 214 -5.01 -6.55 21.02
CA GLY A 214 -5.27 -5.36 20.19
C GLY A 214 -5.60 -5.74 18.75
N GLY A 215 -5.23 -4.87 17.82
CA GLY A 215 -5.49 -5.15 16.41
C GLY A 215 -4.78 -4.26 15.42
N THR A 216 -4.89 -4.60 14.14
CA THR A 216 -4.26 -3.86 13.04
C THR A 216 -5.26 -3.57 11.92
N ILE A 217 -5.40 -2.29 11.54
CA ILE A 217 -6.21 -1.86 10.41
C ILE A 217 -5.30 -1.39 9.28
N VAL A 218 -5.46 -1.98 8.10
CA VAL A 218 -4.71 -1.63 6.90
C VAL A 218 -5.66 -1.04 5.86
N ASN A 219 -5.38 0.17 5.41
CA ASN A 219 -6.15 0.82 4.35
C ASN A 219 -5.30 0.95 3.09
N LEU A 220 -5.78 0.34 1.98
CA LEU A 220 -5.12 0.45 0.68
C LEU A 220 -5.63 1.67 -0.09
N SER A 221 -4.83 2.72 -0.15
CA SER A 221 -5.05 3.88 -1.00
C SER A 221 -4.21 3.80 -2.31
N SER A 222 -3.69 4.93 -2.80
CA SER A 222 -2.83 5.06 -3.97
C SER A 222 -2.13 6.42 -3.95
N VAL A 223 -0.97 6.51 -4.61
CA VAL A 223 -0.31 7.80 -4.92
C VAL A 223 -1.25 8.77 -5.66
N LEU A 224 -2.20 8.24 -6.44
CA LEU A 224 -3.20 9.03 -7.15
C LEU A 224 -4.19 9.74 -6.22
N GLY A 225 -4.32 9.28 -4.97
CA GLY A 225 -5.08 10.00 -3.94
C GLY A 225 -4.40 11.29 -3.48
N LYS A 226 -3.09 11.44 -3.70
CA LYS A 226 -2.33 12.67 -3.36
C LYS A 226 -2.20 13.63 -4.55
N LEU A 227 -2.23 13.11 -5.78
CA LEU A 227 -1.91 13.86 -6.99
C LEU A 227 -3.10 14.13 -7.93
N GLY A 228 -4.01 13.17 -8.07
CA GLY A 228 -5.02 13.16 -9.14
C GLY A 228 -4.45 12.85 -10.53
N ALA A 229 -5.28 12.25 -11.39
CA ALA A 229 -4.94 11.98 -12.79
C ALA A 229 -6.18 12.11 -13.69
N ALA A 230 -5.96 12.55 -14.93
CA ALA A 230 -7.00 12.60 -15.94
C ALA A 230 -7.66 11.22 -16.15
N ASN A 231 -8.95 11.22 -16.49
CA ASN A 231 -9.79 10.03 -16.68
C ASN A 231 -9.99 9.14 -15.44
N LEU A 232 -9.49 9.55 -14.25
CA LEU A 232 -9.57 8.80 -12.99
C LEU A 232 -10.18 9.62 -11.85
N ALA A 233 -11.03 10.61 -12.17
CA ALA A 233 -11.58 11.56 -11.18
C ALA A 233 -12.26 10.87 -9.98
N THR A 234 -13.08 9.85 -10.21
CA THR A 234 -13.79 9.15 -9.13
C THR A 234 -12.89 8.25 -8.30
N TYR A 235 -11.94 7.57 -8.95
CA TYR A 235 -10.94 6.74 -8.26
C TYR A 235 -10.02 7.60 -7.39
N THR A 236 -9.48 8.68 -7.95
CA THR A 236 -8.59 9.62 -7.25
C THR A 236 -9.30 10.27 -6.06
N ALA A 237 -10.55 10.72 -6.23
CA ALA A 237 -11.37 11.25 -5.14
C ALA A 237 -11.58 10.22 -4.03
N ALA A 238 -11.93 8.97 -4.37
CA ALA A 238 -12.11 7.91 -3.39
C ALA A 238 -10.81 7.58 -2.64
N LYS A 239 -9.68 7.47 -3.35
CA LYS A 239 -8.37 7.18 -2.75
C LYS A 239 -7.87 8.32 -1.87
N ALA A 240 -8.13 9.58 -2.24
CA ALA A 240 -7.89 10.74 -1.38
C ALA A 240 -8.75 10.65 -0.10
N GLY A 241 -10.04 10.33 -0.25
CA GLY A 241 -10.94 10.07 0.88
C GLY A 241 -10.45 8.97 1.81
N GLN A 242 -9.87 7.89 1.29
CA GLN A 242 -9.30 6.81 2.11
C GLN A 242 -8.08 7.27 2.92
N ILE A 243 -7.24 8.15 2.37
CA ILE A 243 -6.10 8.75 3.11
C ILE A 243 -6.64 9.61 4.25
N ALA A 244 -7.63 10.46 3.96
CA ALA A 244 -8.27 11.30 4.96
C ALA A 244 -8.93 10.46 6.06
N LEU A 245 -9.71 9.44 5.69
CA LEU A 245 -10.34 8.50 6.62
C LEU A 245 -9.30 7.84 7.54
N HIS A 246 -8.22 7.30 6.96
CA HIS A 246 -7.14 6.68 7.73
C HIS A 246 -6.56 7.64 8.76
N ASN A 247 -6.24 8.87 8.35
CA ASN A 247 -5.63 9.88 9.22
C ASN A 247 -6.60 10.32 10.33
N SER A 248 -7.87 10.53 10.01
CA SER A 248 -8.89 10.92 10.99
C SER A 248 -9.11 9.83 12.04
N VAL A 249 -9.33 8.57 11.62
CA VAL A 249 -9.53 7.46 12.56
C VAL A 249 -8.30 7.25 13.44
N ARG A 250 -7.10 7.37 12.87
CA ARG A 250 -5.86 7.28 13.66
C ARG A 250 -5.78 8.39 14.71
N ALA A 251 -6.15 9.62 14.35
CA ALA A 251 -6.15 10.74 15.29
C ALA A 251 -7.19 10.53 16.40
N GLU A 252 -8.39 10.04 16.07
CA GLU A 252 -9.43 9.70 17.05
C GLU A 252 -8.95 8.64 18.05
N LEU A 253 -8.30 7.58 17.58
CA LEU A 253 -7.75 6.51 18.42
C LEU A 253 -6.58 6.97 19.31
N ALA A 254 -5.93 8.10 18.97
CA ALA A 254 -4.85 8.67 19.77
C ALA A 254 -5.33 9.66 20.84
N LEU A 255 -6.62 10.02 20.87
CA LEU A 255 -7.15 10.95 21.86
C LEU A 255 -7.21 10.30 23.25
N PRO A 256 -7.02 11.07 24.35
CA PRO A 256 -7.24 10.57 25.70
C PRO A 256 -8.67 10.08 25.96
N SER A 257 -9.65 10.56 25.18
CA SER A 257 -11.05 10.15 25.23
C SER A 257 -11.35 8.89 24.40
N ALA A 258 -10.35 8.29 23.76
CA ALA A 258 -10.54 7.10 22.95
C ALA A 258 -11.03 5.91 23.80
N PRO A 259 -11.77 4.96 23.22
CA PRO A 259 -12.21 3.77 23.93
C PRO A 259 -11.05 2.94 24.51
N PRO A 260 -11.28 2.16 25.57
CA PRO A 260 -10.29 1.21 26.07
C PRO A 260 -9.78 0.29 24.95
N GLY A 261 -8.47 0.05 24.93
CA GLY A 261 -7.81 -0.77 23.90
C GLY A 261 -7.38 -0.02 22.65
N ALA A 262 -7.74 1.27 22.49
CA ALA A 262 -7.31 2.09 21.35
C ALA A 262 -5.78 2.22 21.24
N ASP A 263 -5.09 2.24 22.37
CA ASP A 263 -3.62 2.27 22.48
C ASP A 263 -2.94 1.03 21.88
N LYS A 264 -3.67 -0.07 21.72
CA LYS A 264 -3.22 -1.33 21.10
C LYS A 264 -3.63 -1.47 19.63
N ILE A 265 -4.37 -0.51 19.08
CA ILE A 265 -4.73 -0.51 17.66
C ILE A 265 -3.57 0.07 16.85
N ARG A 266 -3.19 -0.62 15.79
CA ARG A 266 -2.15 -0.20 14.85
C ARG A 266 -2.78 0.07 13.51
N MET A 267 -2.38 1.15 12.87
CA MET A 267 -2.95 1.55 11.58
C MET A 267 -1.84 1.64 10.54
N ILE A 268 -2.05 0.98 9.40
CA ILE A 268 -1.12 0.99 8.26
C ILE A 268 -1.82 1.60 7.06
N LEU A 269 -1.25 2.67 6.51
CA LEU A 269 -1.70 3.26 5.25
C LEU A 269 -0.81 2.72 4.13
N VAL A 270 -1.40 2.19 3.08
CA VAL A 270 -0.64 1.70 1.91
C VAL A 270 -0.96 2.59 0.71
N THR A 271 0.03 3.32 0.21
CA THR A 271 -0.10 4.26 -0.92
C THR A 271 0.84 3.86 -2.05
N PRO A 272 0.49 2.80 -2.80
CA PRO A 272 1.32 2.35 -3.88
C PRO A 272 1.23 3.28 -5.10
N GLY A 273 2.29 3.25 -5.91
CA GLY A 273 2.32 3.70 -7.29
C GLY A 273 1.52 2.76 -8.20
N GLN A 274 1.89 2.71 -9.48
CA GLN A 274 1.20 1.82 -10.42
C GLN A 274 1.51 0.36 -10.09
N LEU A 275 0.47 -0.43 -9.83
CA LEU A 275 0.59 -1.87 -9.55
C LEU A 275 0.37 -2.69 -10.81
N ALA A 276 1.19 -3.71 -11.03
CA ALA A 276 0.97 -4.72 -12.08
C ALA A 276 -0.14 -5.71 -11.67
N THR A 277 -1.39 -5.22 -11.57
CA THR A 277 -2.56 -6.05 -11.27
C THR A 277 -3.56 -5.99 -12.42
N LEU A 278 -4.47 -6.98 -12.47
CA LEU A 278 -5.57 -7.00 -13.44
C LEU A 278 -6.43 -5.72 -13.41
N LEU A 279 -6.45 -4.99 -12.29
CA LEU A 279 -7.14 -3.70 -12.18
C LEU A 279 -6.57 -2.63 -13.13
N PHE A 280 -5.29 -2.75 -13.48
CA PHE A 280 -4.53 -1.81 -14.31
C PHE A 280 -4.05 -2.44 -15.63
N ASP A 281 -4.66 -3.57 -16.04
CA ASP A 281 -4.30 -4.27 -17.27
C ASP A 281 -4.51 -3.36 -18.51
N GLY A 282 -3.47 -3.26 -19.35
CA GLY A 282 -3.45 -2.41 -20.54
C GLY A 282 -2.99 -0.96 -20.36
N ILE A 283 -2.49 -0.56 -19.18
CA ILE A 283 -1.87 0.78 -19.00
C ILE A 283 -0.40 0.74 -19.42
N GLU A 284 -0.03 1.55 -20.40
CA GLU A 284 1.37 1.77 -20.77
C GLU A 284 2.02 2.71 -19.74
N THR A 285 3.09 2.25 -19.09
CA THR A 285 3.91 3.09 -18.22
C THR A 285 4.59 4.18 -19.04
N PRO A 286 4.32 5.47 -18.80
CA PRO A 286 4.91 6.54 -19.60
C PRO A 286 6.43 6.62 -19.43
N ASN A 287 6.95 6.26 -18.24
CA ASN A 287 8.38 6.32 -17.93
C ASN A 287 8.78 5.34 -16.80
N ASN A 288 9.38 4.20 -17.15
CA ASN A 288 9.81 3.18 -16.18
C ASN A 288 10.87 3.66 -15.18
N PHE A 289 11.62 4.72 -15.50
CA PHE A 289 12.66 5.24 -14.62
C PHE A 289 12.08 6.07 -13.46
N LEU A 290 11.12 6.94 -13.76
CA LEU A 290 10.48 7.84 -12.78
C LEU A 290 9.24 7.22 -12.10
N GLY A 291 8.61 6.24 -12.74
CA GLY A 291 7.42 5.56 -12.24
C GLY A 291 7.45 4.06 -12.56
N PRO A 292 8.33 3.28 -11.90
CA PRO A 292 8.36 1.84 -12.11
C PRO A 292 7.07 1.19 -11.60
N MET A 293 6.65 0.11 -12.26
CA MET A 293 5.55 -0.71 -11.73
C MET A 293 6.00 -1.46 -10.49
N VAL A 294 5.13 -1.49 -9.49
CA VAL A 294 5.32 -2.27 -8.27
C VAL A 294 4.73 -3.67 -8.51
N GLU A 295 5.56 -4.68 -8.26
CA GLU A 295 5.12 -6.07 -8.26
C GLU A 295 4.19 -6.33 -7.06
N PRO A 296 2.98 -6.90 -7.25
CA PRO A 296 2.04 -7.14 -6.15
C PRO A 296 2.61 -8.01 -5.04
N VAL A 297 3.53 -8.93 -5.37
CA VAL A 297 4.17 -9.82 -4.39
C VAL A 297 5.11 -9.05 -3.46
N GLU A 298 5.84 -8.07 -3.97
CA GLU A 298 6.74 -7.25 -3.17
C GLU A 298 5.95 -6.37 -2.20
N LEU A 299 4.88 -5.73 -2.69
CA LEU A 299 3.99 -4.95 -1.83
C LEU A 299 3.30 -5.83 -0.78
N ALA A 300 2.79 -7.00 -1.17
CA ALA A 300 2.17 -7.94 -0.24
C ALA A 300 3.14 -8.35 0.87
N LYS A 301 4.39 -8.66 0.51
CA LYS A 301 5.43 -9.02 1.48
C LYS A 301 5.67 -7.89 2.48
N LEU A 302 5.82 -6.65 2.01
CA LEU A 302 6.05 -5.50 2.88
C LEU A 302 4.84 -5.22 3.81
N VAL A 303 3.62 -5.36 3.30
CA VAL A 303 2.39 -5.22 4.10
C VAL A 303 2.35 -6.30 5.19
N VAL A 304 2.57 -7.56 4.81
CA VAL A 304 2.60 -8.69 5.76
C VAL A 304 3.70 -8.47 6.80
N GLU A 305 4.93 -8.14 6.39
CA GLU A 305 6.04 -7.85 7.30
C GLU A 305 5.69 -6.72 8.29
N ARG A 306 5.09 -5.62 7.82
CA ARG A 306 4.71 -4.52 8.71
C ARG A 306 3.63 -4.92 9.73
N ILE A 307 2.66 -5.73 9.31
CA ILE A 307 1.66 -6.32 10.21
C ILE A 307 2.37 -7.24 11.22
N CYS A 308 3.31 -8.07 10.77
CA CYS A 308 4.08 -8.98 11.62
C CYS A 308 4.92 -8.25 12.67
N GLU A 309 5.43 -7.06 12.35
CA GLU A 309 6.16 -6.21 13.29
C GLU A 309 5.24 -5.52 14.31
N GLY A 310 3.92 -5.58 14.14
CA GLY A 310 2.95 -4.92 15.01
C GLY A 310 3.05 -3.39 14.98
N ARG A 311 3.58 -2.80 13.90
CA ARG A 311 3.85 -1.35 13.82
C ARG A 311 2.79 -0.63 13.00
N SER A 312 2.41 0.56 13.45
CA SER A 312 1.70 1.52 12.59
C SER A 312 2.66 2.13 11.56
N GLY A 313 2.10 2.79 10.55
CA GLY A 313 2.88 3.63 9.64
C GLY A 313 2.32 3.71 8.24
N GLU A 314 3.09 4.33 7.36
CA GLU A 314 2.76 4.44 5.94
C GLU A 314 3.73 3.61 5.09
N ILE A 315 3.17 2.82 4.17
CA ILE A 315 3.89 2.07 3.15
C ILE A 315 3.65 2.79 1.83
N SER A 316 4.67 3.53 1.37
CA SER A 316 4.70 4.17 0.05
C SER A 316 5.77 3.50 -0.80
N LEU A 317 5.34 2.86 -1.89
CA LEU A 317 6.22 2.27 -2.90
C LEU A 317 5.69 2.64 -4.28
N PRO A 318 6.53 2.99 -5.26
CA PRO A 318 7.99 3.18 -5.19
C PRO A 318 8.36 4.44 -4.36
N VAL A 319 9.64 4.73 -4.13
CA VAL A 319 10.14 5.87 -3.32
C VAL A 319 9.57 7.20 -3.79
N TYR A 320 9.33 7.38 -5.10
CA TYR A 320 8.68 8.61 -5.58
C TYR A 320 7.28 8.82 -4.96
N ALA A 321 6.56 7.75 -4.59
CA ALA A 321 5.24 7.85 -3.98
C ALA A 321 5.27 8.48 -2.59
N SER A 322 6.39 8.32 -1.85
CA SER A 322 6.59 9.01 -0.57
C SER A 322 6.92 10.48 -0.78
N MET A 323 7.62 10.81 -1.88
CA MET A 323 8.02 12.18 -2.21
C MET A 323 6.92 13.00 -2.90
N ILE A 324 5.86 12.38 -3.43
CA ILE A 324 4.85 13.07 -4.24
C ILE A 324 4.16 14.22 -3.51
N GLY A 325 4.10 14.18 -2.18
CA GLY A 325 3.53 15.26 -1.37
C GLY A 325 4.26 16.59 -1.55
N TRP A 326 5.57 16.56 -1.85
CA TRP A 326 6.37 17.77 -2.11
C TRP A 326 5.97 18.50 -3.38
N LEU A 327 5.34 17.80 -4.34
CA LEU A 327 4.84 18.44 -5.55
C LEU A 327 3.78 19.51 -5.21
N GLY A 328 2.97 19.27 -4.18
CA GLY A 328 1.96 20.22 -3.72
C GLY A 328 2.54 21.52 -3.14
N VAL A 329 3.81 21.52 -2.73
CA VAL A 329 4.52 22.71 -2.21
C VAL A 329 5.02 23.61 -3.34
N LEU A 330 5.23 23.07 -4.54
CA LEU A 330 5.79 23.82 -5.67
C LEU A 330 4.76 24.78 -6.30
N PRO A 331 5.20 25.89 -6.91
CA PRO A 331 4.34 26.73 -7.76
C PRO A 331 3.64 25.94 -8.86
N TRP A 332 2.42 26.35 -9.22
CA TRP A 332 1.56 25.62 -10.17
C TRP A 332 2.18 25.39 -11.56
N SER A 333 3.03 26.31 -12.01
CA SER A 333 3.79 26.17 -13.26
C SER A 333 4.78 25.01 -13.22
N LEU A 334 5.50 24.84 -12.12
CA LEU A 334 6.42 23.72 -11.90
C LEU A 334 5.67 22.41 -11.72
N GLN A 335 4.52 22.43 -11.03
CA GLN A 335 3.65 21.26 -10.93
C GLN A 335 3.21 20.78 -12.32
N ARG A 336 2.75 21.70 -13.17
CA ARG A 336 2.34 21.38 -14.54
C ARG A 336 3.49 20.78 -15.36
N LEU A 337 4.69 21.34 -15.26
CA LEU A 337 5.87 20.82 -15.97
C LEU A 337 6.24 19.41 -15.49
N ALA A 338 6.23 19.18 -14.17
CA ALA A 338 6.52 17.87 -13.59
C ALA A 338 5.49 16.81 -14.00
N ARG A 339 4.19 17.16 -14.00
CA ARG A 339 3.11 16.27 -14.47
C ARG A 339 3.28 15.92 -15.95
N TRP A 340 3.60 16.91 -16.78
CA TRP A 340 3.86 16.70 -18.20
C TRP A 340 5.06 15.78 -18.43
N ALA A 341 6.18 16.03 -17.73
CA ALA A 341 7.39 15.21 -17.83
C ALA A 341 7.16 13.76 -17.33
N ALA A 342 6.29 13.56 -16.34
CA ALA A 342 5.92 12.24 -15.82
C ALA A 342 4.88 11.50 -16.69
N GLY A 343 4.17 12.21 -17.59
CA GLY A 343 3.14 11.63 -18.45
C GLY A 343 1.88 11.15 -17.72
N VAL A 344 1.65 11.59 -16.47
CA VAL A 344 0.58 11.06 -15.60
C VAL A 344 -0.83 11.29 -16.16
N ASP A 345 -1.02 12.39 -16.90
CA ASP A 345 -2.32 12.76 -17.45
C ASP A 345 -2.63 12.01 -18.77
N GLY A 346 -1.62 11.55 -19.50
CA GLY A 346 -1.78 10.78 -20.75
C GLY A 346 -1.89 9.26 -20.54
N ALA A 347 -1.47 8.74 -19.38
CA ALA A 347 -1.33 7.31 -19.12
C ALA A 347 -2.61 6.48 -19.35
N MET A 348 -3.79 7.10 -19.19
CA MET A 348 -5.09 6.42 -19.31
C MET A 348 -5.75 6.57 -20.68
N GLU A 349 -5.21 7.40 -21.59
CA GLU A 349 -5.85 7.68 -22.87
C GLU A 349 -6.02 6.42 -23.73
N GLY A 350 -4.99 5.57 -23.81
CA GLY A 350 -5.04 4.31 -24.56
C GLY A 350 -6.13 3.35 -24.06
N VAL A 351 -6.27 3.21 -22.74
CA VAL A 351 -7.30 2.36 -22.11
C VAL A 351 -8.71 2.90 -22.38
N VAL A 352 -8.89 4.23 -22.26
CA VAL A 352 -10.18 4.87 -22.55
C VAL A 352 -10.56 4.67 -24.02
N GLN A 353 -9.62 4.89 -24.95
CA GLN A 353 -9.86 4.71 -26.39
C GLN A 353 -10.20 3.26 -26.74
N ARG A 354 -9.49 2.29 -26.16
CA ARG A 354 -9.79 0.87 -26.36
C ARG A 354 -11.19 0.50 -25.87
N ARG A 355 -11.56 0.90 -24.66
CA ARG A 355 -12.91 0.64 -24.10
C ARG A 355 -14.01 1.32 -24.91
N ALA A 356 -13.78 2.52 -25.43
CA ALA A 356 -14.73 3.21 -26.32
C ALA A 356 -14.95 2.42 -27.62
N ARG A 357 -13.87 1.87 -28.21
CA ARG A 357 -13.96 1.02 -29.41
C ARG A 357 -14.66 -0.31 -29.14
N GLU A 358 -14.46 -0.92 -27.98
CA GLU A 358 -15.14 -2.16 -27.58
C GLU A 358 -16.65 -1.94 -27.40
N ARG A 359 -17.07 -0.81 -26.81
CA ARG A 359 -18.49 -0.44 -26.71
C ARG A 359 -19.12 -0.23 -28.09
N ALA A 360 -18.45 0.50 -28.97
CA ALA A 360 -18.95 0.77 -30.32
C ALA A 360 -19.01 -0.47 -31.24
N LYS A 361 -18.40 -1.60 -30.86
CA LYS A 361 -18.46 -2.88 -31.60
C LYS A 361 -19.49 -3.86 -31.03
N GLY A 362 -20.00 -3.60 -29.82
CA GLY A 362 -21.00 -4.42 -29.14
C GLY A 362 -22.42 -3.88 -29.24
N GLU A 363 -22.57 -2.69 -29.83
CA GLU A 363 -23.81 -2.14 -30.39
C GLU A 363 -23.90 -2.50 -31.88
#